data_AF-Q1Q283-F1
#
_entry.id   AF-Q1Q283-F1
#
_cell.length_a   1.000
_cell.length_b   1.000
_cell.length_c   1.000
_cell.angle_alpha   90.00
_cell.angle_beta   90.00
_cell.angle_gamma   90.00
#
_symmetry.space_group_name_H-M   'P 1'
#
loop_
_entity.id
_entity.type
_entity.pdbx_description
1 polymer ?
#
loop_
_entity_poly.entity_id
_entity_poly.type
_entity_poly.pdbx_seq_one_letter_code
_entity_poly.pdbx_strand_id
1 'polypeptide(L)'
;MFTDRERLKKDIEIELENLQRLVQEMEELIRELPENPGSVETRAAGSILHDFYCGIEKIFERIAITVDNNLPGGEDWHKQLQKQMATPYKGARREVITEEELML
;
A
#
# COMPACT_ATOMS: atom_id res chain seq x y z
N MET A 1 22.05 -18.03 3.72
CA MET A 1 20.85 -18.25 2.89
C MET A 1 19.72 -17.55 3.61
N PHE A 2 19.15 -16.47 3.05
CA PHE A 2 18.01 -15.79 3.67
C PHE A 2 16.78 -16.70 3.62
N THR A 3 15.99 -16.73 4.69
CA THR A 3 14.67 -17.38 4.67
C THR A 3 13.69 -16.49 3.90
N ASP A 4 12.59 -17.06 3.38
CA ASP A 4 11.59 -16.29 2.61
C ASP A 4 11.01 -15.11 3.41
N ARG A 5 10.92 -15.25 4.74
CA ARG A 5 10.48 -14.18 5.65
C ARG A 5 11.48 -13.02 5.75
N GLU A 6 12.78 -13.29 5.78
CA GLU A 6 13.79 -12.22 5.81
C GLU A 6 13.81 -11.45 4.49
N ARG A 7 13.59 -12.14 3.36
CA ARG A 7 13.43 -11.50 2.06
C ARG A 7 12.19 -10.62 2.02
N LEU A 8 11.05 -11.15 2.46
CA LEU A 8 9.80 -10.39 2.57
C LEU A 8 9.97 -9.13 3.40
N LYS A 9 10.63 -9.24 4.57
CA LYS A 9 10.86 -8.09 5.44
C LYS A 9 11.63 -6.98 4.71
N LYS A 10 12.73 -7.33 4.05
CA LYS A 10 13.54 -6.38 3.28
C LYS A 10 12.75 -5.76 2.12
N ASP A 11 11.96 -6.57 1.43
CA ASP A 11 11.11 -6.13 0.33
C ASP A 11 10.02 -5.15 0.81
N ILE A 12 9.49 -5.33 2.03
CA ILE A 12 8.54 -4.39 2.67
C ILE A 12 9.27 -3.11 3.11
N GLU A 13 10.45 -3.21 3.72
CA GLU A 13 11.24 -2.04 4.14
C GLU A 13 11.55 -1.12 2.95
N ILE A 14 11.94 -1.69 1.81
CA ILE A 14 12.18 -0.93 0.57
C ILE A 14 10.90 -0.24 0.09
N GLU A 15 9.76 -0.92 0.12
CA GLU A 15 8.51 -0.33 -0.36
C GLU A 15 8.02 0.77 0.58
N LEU A 16 8.20 0.62 1.90
CA LEU A 16 7.92 1.68 2.88
C LEU A 16 8.79 2.93 2.64
N GLU A 17 10.06 2.77 2.27
CA GLU A 17 10.91 3.90 1.87
C GLU A 17 10.39 4.60 0.61
N ASN A 18 9.87 3.85 -0.37
CA ASN A 18 9.27 4.42 -1.56
C ASN A 18 7.97 5.17 -1.23
N LEU A 19 7.11 4.61 -0.39
CA LEU A 19 5.89 5.27 0.08
C LEU A 19 6.22 6.59 0.81
N GLN A 20 7.26 6.60 1.63
CA GLN A 20 7.70 7.81 2.32
C GLN A 20 8.15 8.91 1.35
N ARG A 21 8.79 8.55 0.23
CA ARG A 21 9.15 9.53 -0.82
C ARG A 21 7.93 10.12 -1.49
N LEU A 22 6.92 9.30 -1.81
CA LEU A 22 5.66 9.79 -2.39
C LEU A 22 4.92 10.75 -1.45
N VAL A 23 4.94 10.49 -0.14
CA VAL A 23 4.41 11.42 0.87
C VAL A 23 5.15 12.76 0.83
N GLN A 24 6.48 12.74 0.76
CA GLN A 24 7.29 13.96 0.64
C GLN A 24 6.98 14.73 -0.65
N GLU A 25 6.87 14.03 -1.79
CA GLU A 25 6.49 14.63 -3.07
C GLU A 25 5.10 15.28 -3.03
N MET A 26 4.12 14.63 -2.39
CA MET A 26 2.79 15.20 -2.18
C MET A 26 2.84 16.44 -1.28
N GLU A 27 3.59 16.40 -0.18
CA GLU A 27 3.75 17.55 0.72
C GLU A 27 4.38 18.75 0.02
N GLU A 28 5.40 18.52 -0.81
CA GLU A 28 6.04 19.55 -1.63
C GLU A 28 5.06 20.11 -2.66
N LEU A 29 4.32 19.25 -3.37
CA LEU A 29 3.30 19.68 -4.31
C LEU A 29 2.27 20.58 -3.63
N ILE A 30 1.71 20.14 -2.49
CA ILE A 30 0.68 20.88 -1.73
C ILE A 30 1.17 22.26 -1.30
N ARG A 31 2.44 22.41 -0.90
CA ARG A 31 3.01 23.71 -0.51
C ARG A 31 3.07 24.71 -1.66
N GLU A 32 3.24 24.22 -2.89
CA GLU A 32 3.34 25.04 -4.10
C GLU A 32 1.97 25.23 -4.79
N LEU A 33 0.89 24.59 -4.29
CA LEU A 33 -0.42 24.70 -4.90
C LEU A 33 -1.01 26.12 -4.74
N PRO A 34 -1.61 26.68 -5.81
CA PRO A 34 -2.41 27.88 -5.67
C PRO A 34 -3.72 27.57 -4.92
N GLU A 35 -4.38 28.61 -4.40
CA GLU A 35 -5.66 28.49 -3.68
C GLU A 35 -6.74 27.74 -4.48
N ASN A 36 -6.71 27.88 -5.81
CA ASN A 36 -7.57 27.15 -6.73
C ASN A 36 -6.71 26.38 -7.75
N PRO A 37 -6.33 25.11 -7.46
CA PRO A 37 -5.53 24.31 -8.37
C PRO A 37 -6.27 23.99 -9.67
N GLY A 38 -5.55 24.05 -10.78
CA GLY A 38 -6.07 23.70 -12.09
C GLY A 38 -6.04 22.18 -12.33
N SER A 39 -6.32 21.80 -13.57
CA SER A 39 -6.32 20.38 -13.95
C SER A 39 -4.93 19.74 -13.88
N VAL A 40 -3.85 20.50 -14.08
CA VAL A 40 -2.49 19.96 -14.10
C VAL A 40 -2.09 19.56 -12.68
N GLU A 41 -2.27 20.47 -11.74
CA GLU A 41 -2.00 20.27 -10.31
C GLU A 41 -2.85 19.13 -9.75
N THR A 42 -4.15 19.12 -10.07
CA THR A 42 -5.06 18.07 -9.63
C THR A 42 -4.64 16.69 -10.15
N ARG A 43 -4.19 16.61 -11.41
CA ARG A 43 -3.70 15.35 -11.99
C ARG A 43 -2.38 14.91 -11.37
N ALA A 44 -1.48 15.84 -11.08
CA ALA A 44 -0.22 15.54 -10.39
C ALA A 44 -0.48 14.94 -9.00
N ALA A 45 -1.34 15.58 -8.20
CA ALA A 45 -1.74 15.07 -6.89
C ALA A 45 -2.41 13.69 -7.00
N GLY A 46 -3.35 13.54 -7.94
CA GLY A 46 -4.01 12.26 -8.20
C GLY A 46 -3.04 11.14 -8.58
N SER A 47 -1.99 11.45 -9.35
CA SER A 47 -0.95 10.48 -9.72
C SER A 47 -0.13 10.03 -8.51
N ILE A 48 0.33 10.98 -7.69
CA ILE A 48 1.12 10.66 -6.48
C ILE A 48 0.29 9.81 -5.52
N LEU A 49 -1.00 10.16 -5.34
CA LEU A 49 -1.92 9.40 -4.50
C LEU A 49 -2.14 7.98 -5.05
N HIS A 50 -2.35 7.84 -6.36
CA HIS A 50 -2.50 6.53 -7.00
C HIS A 50 -1.26 5.66 -6.80
N ASP A 51 -0.06 6.22 -7.01
CA ASP A 51 1.20 5.51 -6.83
C ASP A 51 1.39 5.05 -5.38
N PHE A 52 0.96 5.86 -4.41
CA PHE A 52 0.99 5.52 -2.99
C PHE A 52 0.10 4.31 -2.67
N TYR A 53 -1.15 4.30 -3.13
CA TYR A 53 -2.04 3.14 -2.94
C TYR A 53 -1.54 1.89 -3.66
N CYS A 54 -0.99 2.03 -4.87
CA CYS A 54 -0.36 0.92 -5.58
C CYS A 54 0.83 0.33 -4.80
N GLY A 55 1.62 1.15 -4.12
CA GLY A 55 2.70 0.67 -3.26
C GLY A 55 2.20 -0.11 -2.04
N ILE A 56 1.11 0.34 -1.41
CA ILE A 56 0.44 -0.39 -0.32
C ILE A 56 -0.07 -1.76 -0.82
N GLU A 57 -0.74 -1.79 -1.97
CA GLU A 57 -1.24 -3.05 -2.54
C GLU A 57 -0.12 -4.05 -2.81
N LYS A 58 1.03 -3.61 -3.33
CA LYS A 58 2.20 -4.48 -3.51
C LYS A 58 2.71 -5.08 -2.20
N ILE A 59 2.70 -4.32 -1.10
CA ILE A 59 3.06 -4.85 0.23
C ILE A 59 2.07 -5.95 0.62
N PHE A 60 0.78 -5.70 0.45
CA PHE A 60 -0.28 -6.64 0.79
C PHE A 60 -0.20 -7.93 -0.03
N GLU A 61 0.04 -7.82 -1.34
CA GLU A 61 0.23 -8.99 -2.22
C GLU A 61 1.40 -9.85 -1.75
N ARG A 62 2.54 -9.24 -1.41
CA ARG A 62 3.72 -9.96 -0.93
C ARG A 62 3.44 -10.69 0.39
N ILE A 63 2.72 -10.05 1.31
CA ILE A 63 2.28 -10.68 2.56
C ILE A 63 1.33 -11.85 2.25
N ALA A 64 0.33 -11.65 1.40
CA ALA A 64 -0.65 -12.66 1.03
C ALA A 64 0.00 -13.90 0.40
N ILE A 65 0.99 -13.71 -0.48
CA ILE A 65 1.72 -14.80 -1.13
C ILE A 65 2.64 -15.51 -0.14
N THR A 66 3.45 -14.79 0.64
CA THR A 66 4.52 -15.40 1.45
C THR A 66 4.06 -15.86 2.83
N VAL A 67 3.08 -15.20 3.44
CA VAL A 67 2.62 -15.49 4.81
C VAL A 67 1.31 -16.25 4.81
N ASP A 68 0.33 -15.80 4.02
CA ASP A 68 -1.01 -16.41 3.99
C ASP A 68 -1.08 -17.59 3.00
N ASN A 69 -0.12 -17.65 2.07
CA ASN A 69 -0.08 -18.58 0.93
C ASN A 69 -1.40 -18.55 0.12
N ASN A 70 -2.00 -17.37 0.03
CA ASN A 70 -3.28 -17.14 -0.64
C ASN A 70 -3.38 -15.70 -1.14
N LEU A 71 -3.31 -15.52 -2.45
CA LEU A 71 -3.60 -14.26 -3.13
C LEU A 71 -5.02 -14.31 -3.70
N PRO A 72 -5.90 -13.35 -3.38
CA PRO A 72 -7.23 -13.26 -3.98
C PRO A 72 -7.17 -13.10 -5.50
N GLY A 73 -8.21 -13.56 -6.20
CA GLY A 73 -8.35 -13.40 -7.64
C GLY A 73 -9.74 -12.93 -8.04
N GLY A 74 -9.97 -12.75 -9.35
CA GLY A 74 -11.23 -12.25 -9.90
C GLY A 74 -11.28 -10.73 -9.97
N GLU A 75 -12.46 -10.18 -10.29
CA GLU A 75 -12.64 -8.74 -10.58
C GLU A 75 -12.46 -7.84 -9.34
N ASP A 76 -12.89 -8.28 -8.17
CA ASP A 76 -12.79 -7.54 -6.90
C ASP A 76 -11.59 -7.97 -6.03
N TRP A 77 -10.51 -8.47 -6.64
CA TRP A 77 -9.38 -9.03 -5.89
C TRP A 77 -8.72 -8.00 -4.96
N HIS A 78 -8.59 -6.74 -5.40
CA HIS A 78 -8.02 -5.64 -4.61
C HIS A 78 -8.76 -5.45 -3.27
N LYS A 79 -10.11 -5.40 -3.31
CA LYS A 79 -10.94 -5.26 -2.10
C LYS A 79 -10.86 -6.48 -1.20
N GLN A 80 -10.78 -7.67 -1.78
CA GLN A 80 -10.60 -8.91 -1.02
C GLN A 80 -9.24 -8.94 -0.33
N LEU A 81 -8.20 -8.45 -1.00
CA LEU A 81 -6.85 -8.36 -0.44
C LEU A 81 -6.80 -7.41 0.76
N GLN A 82 -7.43 -6.23 0.66
CA GLN A 82 -7.52 -5.30 1.80
C GLN A 82 -8.26 -5.92 2.99
N LYS A 83 -9.41 -6.57 2.76
CA LYS A 83 -10.16 -7.30 3.81
C LYS A 83 -9.33 -8.42 4.43
N GLN A 84 -8.56 -9.14 3.61
CA GLN A 84 -7.65 -10.17 4.08
C GLN A 84 -6.57 -9.57 4.98
N MET A 85 -6.00 -8.41 4.64
CA MET A 85 -5.01 -7.72 5.48
C MET A 85 -5.61 -7.18 6.79
N ALA A 86 -6.87 -6.76 6.78
CA ALA A 86 -7.59 -6.33 7.98
C ALA A 86 -7.99 -7.49 8.91
N THR A 87 -7.90 -8.75 8.44
CA THR A 87 -8.28 -9.93 9.20
C THR A 87 -7.04 -10.70 9.67
N PRO A 88 -6.97 -11.15 10.94
CA PRO A 88 -5.91 -12.03 11.39
C PRO A 88 -5.91 -13.36 10.62
N TYR A 89 -4.72 -13.85 10.25
CA TYR A 89 -4.57 -15.17 9.63
C TYR A 89 -4.04 -16.16 10.68
N LYS A 90 -4.93 -17.04 11.15
CA LYS A 90 -4.71 -17.90 12.33
C LYS A 90 -3.37 -18.65 12.24
N GLY A 91 -2.47 -18.37 13.18
CA GLY A 91 -1.18 -19.03 13.29
C GLY A 91 -0.08 -18.49 12.36
N ALA A 92 -0.36 -17.50 11.50
CA ALA A 92 0.63 -16.91 10.58
C ALA A 92 0.93 -15.42 10.87
N ARG A 93 -0.12 -14.60 11.02
CA ARG A 93 -0.01 -13.15 11.30
C ARG A 93 -1.25 -12.58 11.98
N ARG A 94 -1.08 -11.41 12.62
CA ARG A 94 -2.17 -10.54 13.04
C ARG A 94 -2.70 -9.74 11.84
N GLU A 95 -3.73 -8.94 12.08
CA GLU A 95 -4.16 -7.87 11.18
C GLU A 95 -2.96 -6.94 10.86
N VAL A 96 -2.84 -6.56 9.59
CA VAL A 96 -1.79 -5.67 9.07
C VAL A 96 -2.28 -4.22 9.07
N ILE A 97 -3.58 -4.05 8.81
CA ILE A 97 -4.29 -2.77 8.89
C ILE A 97 -5.52 -2.93 9.78
N THR A 98 -6.01 -1.81 10.29
CA THR A 98 -7.24 -1.69 11.07
C THR A 98 -8.47 -1.59 10.17
N GLU A 99 -9.65 -1.74 10.76
CA GLU A 99 -10.93 -1.58 10.05
C GLU A 99 -11.20 -0.12 9.64
N GLU A 100 -10.61 0.85 10.35
CA GLU A 100 -10.67 2.27 9.99
C GLU A 100 -9.89 2.54 8.70
N GLU A 101 -8.69 1.97 8.57
CA GLU A 101 -7.84 2.10 7.37
C GLU A 101 -8.41 1.37 6.15
N LEU A 102 -9.29 0.38 6.36
CA LEU A 102 -10.01 -0.33 5.30
C LEU A 102 -11.09 0.55 4.62
N MET A 103 -11.55 1.61 5.28
CA MET A 103 -12.63 2.48 4.78
C MET A 103 -12.15 3.74 4.04
N LEU A 104 -10.82 3.93 3.93
CA LEU A 104 -10.18 5.04 3.20
C LEU A 104 -9.95 4.67 1.72
#